data_AF-A0A2N7QD61-F1
#
_entry.id   AF-A0A2N7QD61-F1
#
_cell.length_a   1.000
_cell.length_b   1.000
_cell.length_c   1.000
_cell.angle_alpha   90.00
_cell.angle_beta   90.00
_cell.angle_gamma   90.00
#
_symmetry.space_group_name_H-M   'P 1'
#
loop_
_entity.id
_entity.type
_entity.pdbx_description
1 polymer ?
#
loop_
_entity_poly.entity_id
_entity_poly.type
_entity_poly.pdbx_seq_one_letter_code
_entity_poly.pdbx_strand_id
1 'polypeptide(L)'
;MINSQMVFWNFSVSKVLKILNTSLQGLSEEEAHKRLRFYGPNLLRPKKKRGTLTLLFSQFKSPIILILVFAAAVSFFVEDRVDAIIILLIIAISALLSFWQEKGANR
;
A
#
# COMPACT_ATOMS: atom_id res chain seq x y z
N MET A 1 -16.80 -5.75 -10.85
CA MET A 1 -16.40 -6.45 -12.09
C MET A 1 -16.13 -5.40 -13.16
N ILE A 2 -14.86 -5.07 -13.41
CA ILE A 2 -14.49 -4.22 -14.55
C ILE A 2 -14.50 -5.14 -15.78
N ASN A 3 -15.37 -4.85 -16.73
CA ASN A 3 -15.59 -5.70 -17.91
C ASN A 3 -14.33 -5.68 -18.80
N SER A 4 -13.60 -6.79 -18.86
CA SER A 4 -12.26 -6.92 -19.48
C SER A 4 -12.24 -6.87 -21.02
N GLN A 5 -13.28 -6.31 -21.65
CA GLN A 5 -13.50 -6.33 -23.10
C GLN A 5 -13.47 -4.93 -23.77
N MET A 6 -13.25 -3.84 -23.02
CA MET A 6 -13.12 -2.48 -23.60
C MET A 6 -11.78 -1.85 -23.27
N VAL A 7 -10.81 -2.16 -24.11
CA VAL A 7 -9.48 -1.59 -24.04
C VAL A 7 -9.41 -0.31 -24.88
N PHE A 8 -9.33 0.83 -24.18
CA PHE A 8 -9.44 2.17 -24.76
C PHE A 8 -8.35 2.48 -25.80
N TRP A 9 -7.20 1.80 -25.73
CA TRP A 9 -6.08 1.99 -26.66
C TRP A 9 -6.36 1.52 -28.09
N ASN A 10 -7.42 0.76 -28.32
CA ASN A 10 -7.85 0.33 -29.66
C ASN A 10 -9.01 1.18 -30.24
N PHE A 11 -9.39 2.27 -29.57
CA PHE A 11 -10.45 3.14 -30.08
C PHE A 11 -9.91 4.16 -31.07
N SER A 12 -10.65 4.40 -32.16
CA SER A 12 -10.36 5.52 -33.05
C SER A 12 -10.54 6.85 -32.31
N VAL A 13 -9.81 7.88 -32.72
CA VAL A 13 -9.85 9.22 -32.09
C VAL A 13 -11.29 9.72 -31.98
N SER A 14 -12.08 9.61 -33.05
CA SER A 14 -13.49 10.02 -33.08
C SER A 14 -14.35 9.29 -32.04
N LYS A 15 -14.07 8.00 -31.81
CA LYS A 15 -14.78 7.20 -30.80
C LYS A 15 -14.42 7.64 -29.39
N VAL A 16 -13.14 7.93 -29.11
CA VAL A 16 -12.69 8.44 -27.81
C VAL A 16 -13.28 9.81 -27.51
N LEU A 17 -13.26 10.73 -28.49
CA LEU A 17 -13.84 12.07 -28.36
C LEU A 17 -15.34 12.02 -28.02
N LYS A 18 -16.08 11.10 -28.66
CA LYS A 18 -17.49 10.88 -28.38
C LYS A 18 -17.74 10.28 -26.99
N ILE A 19 -16.92 9.31 -26.57
CA ILE A 19 -17.04 8.69 -25.23
C ILE A 19 -16.72 9.71 -24.13
N LEU A 20 -15.68 10.50 -24.32
CA LEU A 20 -15.24 11.52 -23.36
C LEU A 20 -16.02 12.83 -23.44
N ASN A 21 -17.02 12.93 -24.36
CA ASN A 21 -17.77 14.14 -24.66
C ASN A 21 -16.85 15.38 -24.73
N THR A 22 -15.83 15.30 -25.58
CA THR A 22 -14.83 16.36 -25.79
C THR A 22 -14.57 16.53 -27.28
N SER A 23 -14.01 17.68 -27.66
CA SER A 23 -13.58 17.92 -29.04
C SER A 23 -12.05 17.84 -29.17
N LEU A 24 -11.55 17.96 -30.39
CA LEU A 24 -10.12 18.12 -30.67
C LEU A 24 -9.55 19.41 -30.08
N GLN A 25 -10.39 20.42 -29.87
CA GLN A 25 -10.04 21.69 -29.24
C GLN A 25 -10.06 21.60 -27.70
N GLY A 26 -10.46 20.45 -27.14
CA GLY A 26 -10.52 20.21 -25.70
C GLY A 26 -11.90 20.48 -25.10
N LEU A 27 -11.91 20.76 -23.80
CA LEU A 27 -13.10 21.06 -23.02
C LEU A 27 -13.26 22.58 -22.85
N SER A 28 -14.51 23.04 -22.70
CA SER A 28 -14.76 24.40 -22.22
C SER A 28 -14.38 24.51 -20.74
N GLU A 29 -14.07 25.73 -20.30
CA GLU A 29 -13.76 26.02 -18.90
C GLU A 29 -14.90 25.58 -17.96
N GLU A 30 -16.15 25.81 -18.36
CA GLU A 30 -17.33 25.41 -17.58
C GLU A 30 -17.42 23.89 -17.40
N GLU A 31 -17.20 23.14 -18.47
CA GLU A 31 -17.24 21.67 -18.44
C GLU A 31 -16.03 21.11 -17.67
N ALA A 32 -14.86 21.73 -17.79
CA ALA A 32 -13.68 21.37 -17.02
C ALA A 32 -13.93 21.56 -15.50
N HIS A 33 -14.50 22.68 -15.09
CA HIS A 33 -14.86 22.95 -13.69
C HIS A 33 -15.94 21.99 -13.17
N LYS A 34 -16.94 21.68 -13.99
CA LYS A 34 -17.98 20.71 -13.66
C LYS A 34 -17.40 19.31 -13.43
N ARG A 35 -16.50 18.86 -14.32
CA ARG A 35 -15.79 17.59 -14.18
C ARG A 35 -14.89 17.58 -12.97
N LEU A 36 -14.17 18.65 -12.68
CA LEU A 36 -13.32 18.76 -11.49
C LEU A 36 -14.13 18.61 -10.20
N ARG A 37 -15.35 19.18 -10.14
CA ARG A 37 -16.25 19.00 -8.99
C ARG A 37 -16.77 17.56 -8.86
N PHE A 38 -17.04 16.89 -9.98
CA PHE A 38 -17.59 15.54 -9.98
C PHE A 38 -16.54 14.45 -9.72
N TYR A 39 -15.40 14.49 -10.43
CA TYR A 39 -14.33 13.51 -10.32
C TYR A 39 -13.31 13.83 -9.23
N GLY A 40 -13.25 15.08 -8.80
CA GLY A 40 -12.21 15.58 -7.91
C GLY A 40 -10.90 15.86 -8.66
N PRO A 41 -9.92 16.44 -7.96
CA PRO A 41 -8.60 16.68 -8.53
C PRO A 41 -7.91 15.36 -8.89
N ASN A 42 -7.20 15.33 -10.02
CA ASN A 42 -6.35 14.22 -10.41
C ASN A 42 -5.06 14.18 -9.58
N LEU A 43 -5.23 14.00 -8.27
CA LEU A 43 -4.17 13.92 -7.30
C LEU A 43 -4.25 12.56 -6.61
N LEU A 44 -3.17 11.79 -6.73
CA LEU A 44 -3.00 10.59 -5.93
C LEU A 44 -2.89 11.02 -4.48
N ARG A 45 -3.84 10.59 -3.64
CA ARG A 45 -3.75 10.83 -2.20
C ARG A 45 -2.44 10.20 -1.72
N PRO A 46 -1.54 10.96 -1.07
CA PRO A 46 -0.36 10.37 -0.48
C PRO A 46 -0.85 9.28 0.47
N LYS A 47 -0.35 8.05 0.28
CA LYS A 47 -0.62 6.96 1.24
C LYS A 47 -0.24 7.52 2.59
N LYS A 48 -1.19 7.54 3.54
CA LYS A 48 -0.88 7.87 4.94
C LYS A 48 0.31 7.00 5.31
N LYS A 49 1.47 7.63 5.55
CA LYS A 49 2.62 6.95 6.13
C LYS A 49 2.12 6.39 7.45
N ARG A 50 1.82 5.09 7.48
CA ARG A 50 1.56 4.42 8.74
C ARG A 50 2.91 4.47 9.43
N GLY A 51 3.04 5.24 10.52
CA GLY A 51 4.30 5.34 11.22
C GLY A 51 4.82 3.94 11.55
N THR A 52 6.13 3.75 11.51
CA THR A 52 6.75 2.43 11.71
C THR A 52 6.30 1.77 13.03
N LEU A 53 6.01 2.57 14.07
CA LEU A 53 5.41 2.09 15.33
C LEU A 53 4.02 1.46 15.11
N THR A 54 3.14 2.10 14.34
CA THR A 54 1.82 1.52 13.99
C THR A 54 1.95 0.25 13.13
N LEU A 55 2.97 0.18 12.27
CA LEU A 55 3.27 -1.03 11.50
C LEU A 55 3.76 -2.16 12.42
N LEU A 56 4.67 -1.86 13.35
CA LEU A 56 5.16 -2.81 14.36
C LEU A 56 4.01 -3.38 15.20
N PHE A 57 3.13 -2.53 15.75
CA PHE A 57 1.95 -2.99 16.50
C PHE A 57 0.96 -3.78 15.63
N SER A 58 0.88 -3.50 14.32
CA SER A 58 0.07 -4.30 13.42
C SER A 58 0.64 -5.70 13.18
N GLN A 59 1.96 -5.89 13.29
CA GLN A 59 2.59 -7.20 13.13
C GLN A 59 2.25 -8.15 14.29
N PHE A 60 2.01 -7.65 15.50
CA PHE A 60 1.51 -8.49 16.61
C PHE A 60 0.12 -9.08 16.35
N LYS A 61 -0.62 -8.59 15.35
CA LYS A 61 -1.88 -9.20 14.89
C LYS A 61 -1.67 -10.28 13.81
N SER A 62 -0.45 -10.43 13.31
CA SER A 62 -0.12 -11.44 12.32
C SER A 62 -0.05 -12.82 12.98
N PRO A 63 -0.75 -13.84 12.46
CA PRO A 63 -0.67 -15.21 12.98
C PRO A 63 0.77 -15.73 13.10
N ILE A 64 1.64 -15.37 12.15
CA ILE A 64 3.04 -15.82 12.14
C ILE A 64 3.81 -15.25 13.34
N ILE A 65 3.65 -13.95 13.65
CA ILE A 65 4.32 -13.32 14.79
C ILE A 65 3.83 -13.93 16.09
N LEU A 66 2.52 -14.20 16.21
CA LEU A 66 1.96 -14.85 17.40
C LEU A 66 2.56 -16.23 17.63
N ILE A 67 2.76 -17.02 16.56
CA ILE A 67 3.43 -18.33 16.64
C ILE A 67 4.88 -18.16 17.10
N LEU A 68 5.62 -17.18 16.57
CA LEU A 68 7.02 -16.94 16.96
C LEU A 68 7.15 -16.49 18.42
N VAL A 69 6.26 -15.61 18.89
CA VAL A 69 6.22 -15.18 20.29
C VAL A 69 5.88 -16.35 21.21
N PHE A 70 4.92 -17.20 20.81
CA PHE A 70 4.59 -18.41 21.56
C PHE A 70 5.77 -19.40 21.60
N ALA A 71 6.44 -19.62 20.47
CA ALA A 71 7.63 -20.47 20.41
C ALA A 71 8.78 -19.95 21.28
N ALA A 72 9.03 -18.64 21.28
CA ALA A 72 10.01 -18.01 22.16
C ALA A 72 9.65 -18.18 23.64
N ALA A 73 8.37 -18.04 24.00
CA ALA A 73 7.90 -18.28 25.36
C ALA A 73 8.11 -19.73 25.79
N VAL A 74 7.71 -20.71 24.97
CA VAL A 74 7.90 -22.14 25.24
C VAL A 74 9.39 -22.48 25.38
N SER A 75 10.23 -21.99 24.46
CA SER A 75 11.68 -22.20 24.50
C SER A 75 12.32 -21.64 25.77
N PHE A 76 11.84 -20.48 26.25
CA PHE A 76 12.28 -19.91 27.53
C PHE A 76 11.93 -20.82 28.73
N PHE A 77 10.75 -21.44 28.74
CA PHE A 77 10.33 -22.38 29.79
C PHE A 77 11.07 -23.72 29.74
N VAL A 78 11.58 -24.13 28.58
CA VAL A 78 12.35 -25.37 28.39
C VAL A 78 13.82 -25.21 28.80
N GLU A 79 14.21 -24.07 29.39
CA GLU A 79 15.58 -23.71 29.76
C GLU A 79 16.56 -23.61 28.58
N ASP A 80 16.06 -23.77 27.35
CA ASP A 80 16.81 -23.51 26.12
C ASP A 80 16.83 -22.01 25.82
N ARG A 81 17.58 -21.29 26.66
CA ARG A 81 17.70 -19.83 26.57
C ARG A 81 18.35 -19.39 25.26
N VAL A 82 19.14 -20.27 24.63
CA VAL A 82 19.83 -19.95 23.37
C VAL A 82 18.81 -19.79 22.25
N ASP A 83 17.89 -20.74 22.11
CA ASP A 83 16.85 -20.70 21.09
C ASP A 83 15.90 -19.50 21.26
N ALA A 84 15.47 -19.21 22.50
CA ALA A 84 14.64 -18.06 22.79
C ALA A 84 15.34 -16.74 22.43
N ILE A 85 16.64 -16.61 22.73
CA ILE A 85 17.44 -15.43 22.37
C ILE A 85 17.57 -15.29 20.86
N ILE A 86 17.80 -16.39 20.12
CA ILE A 86 17.90 -16.37 18.66
C ILE A 86 16.60 -15.86 18.04
N ILE A 87 15.44 -16.37 18.46
CA ILE A 87 14.13 -15.95 17.94
C ILE A 87 13.90 -14.46 18.19
N LEU A 88 14.17 -13.97 19.41
CA LEU A 88 14.05 -12.55 19.74
C LEU A 88 14.98 -11.66 18.89
N LEU A 89 16.21 -12.10 18.65
CA LEU A 89 17.18 -11.40 17.81
C LEU A 89 16.69 -11.28 16.36
N ILE A 90 16.15 -12.36 15.79
CA ILE A 90 15.60 -12.37 14.43
C ILE A 90 14.43 -11.38 14.31
N ILE A 91 13.51 -11.37 15.27
CA ILE A 91 12.39 -10.42 15.28
C ILE A 91 12.91 -8.98 15.38
N ALA A 92 13.87 -8.71 16.26
CA ALA A 92 14.45 -7.38 16.44
C ALA A 92 15.16 -6.87 15.17
N ILE A 93 15.97 -7.72 14.52
CA ILE A 93 16.65 -7.38 13.26
C ILE A 93 15.62 -7.12 12.14
N SER A 94 14.59 -7.97 12.04
CA SER A 94 13.54 -7.82 11.03
C SER A 94 12.77 -6.50 11.18
N ALA A 95 12.47 -6.10 12.42
CA ALA A 95 11.85 -4.82 12.72
C ALA A 95 12.77 -3.63 12.35
N LEU A 96 14.06 -3.73 12.67
CA LEU A 96 15.04 -2.69 12.35
C LEU A 96 15.25 -2.53 10.84
N LEU A 97 15.35 -3.64 10.10
CA LEU A 97 15.43 -3.63 8.64
C LEU A 97 14.19 -3.00 8.02
N SER A 98 13.00 -3.36 8.51
CA SER A 98 11.73 -2.76 8.05
C SER A 98 11.71 -1.25 8.27
N PHE A 99 12.20 -0.77 9.43
CA PHE A 99 12.33 0.66 9.71
C PHE A 99 13.30 1.36 8.75
N TRP A 100 14.45 0.76 8.47
CA TRP A 100 15.42 1.34 7.54
C TRP A 100 14.88 1.35 6.11
N GLN A 101 14.25 0.26 5.65
CA GLN A 101 13.61 0.19 4.33
C GLN A 101 12.58 1.30 4.13
N GLU A 102 11.72 1.54 5.13
CA GLU A 102 10.70 2.59 5.05
C GLU A 102 11.31 4.00 5.08
N LYS A 103 12.42 4.21 5.82
CA LYS A 103 13.16 5.47 5.81
C LYS A 103 13.88 5.71 4.47
N GLY A 104 14.40 4.66 3.83
CA GLY A 104 15.10 4.71 2.55
C GLY A 104 14.17 4.90 1.35
N ALA A 105 12.95 4.36 1.40
CA ALA A 105 11.96 4.43 0.33
C ALA A 105 11.20 5.77 0.24
N ASN A 106 11.59 6.78 1.04
CA ASN A 106 10.96 8.09 1.05
C ASN A 106 11.85 9.20 0.44
N ARG A 107 12.63 8.86 -0.59
CA ARG A 107 13.23 9.82 -1.53
C ARG A 107 12.54 9.73 -2.87
#